data_AF-A0A661E8V0-F1
#
_entry.id   AF-A0A661E8V0-F1
#
_cell.length_a   1.000
_cell.length_b   1.000
_cell.length_c   1.000
_cell.angle_alpha   90.00
_cell.angle_beta   90.00
_cell.angle_gamma   90.00
#
_symmetry.space_group_name_H-M   'P 1'
#
loop_
_entity.id
_entity.type
_entity.pdbx_description
1 polymer ?
#
loop_
_entity_poly.entity_id
_entity_poly.type
_entity_poly.pdbx_seq_one_letter_code
_entity_poly.pdbx_strand_id
1 'polypeptide(L)'
;PGTADAQNYLGYRQAGVNRLSIGIQSFDDKQLQQLGRIHDSAQANAAFKMARAAGFDRINLDLMYALAGQSVADAMLDLEQAIALQPEHISWYQLTIEPNTRFSNQPPENLPDEDMIWEIQQAGMKKLQQAGYHQYEISAWSKAGEQCEHNLNYWNFGDYLGIGAGAHGKISDVNSQQVIRTRRKKQPHHWTAKKIDTLAEASAIEKNELALEFMMNAMRLNHGVLLSTFSERTGLTIAAINEQLKEARKLELLDNRTDLLKPTEKGLMFLNDLLSLFMPENISLEKQGNDMANNIIIKEV
;
A
#
# COMPACT_ATOMS: atom_id res chain seq x y z
N PRO A 1 16.26 -8.35 -5.40
CA PRO A 1 17.29 -8.29 -6.48
C PRO A 1 18.65 -8.84 -6.06
N GLY A 2 19.18 -8.44 -4.90
CA GLY A 2 20.50 -8.88 -4.40
C GLY A 2 20.50 -10.16 -3.56
N THR A 3 19.41 -10.95 -3.55
CA THR A 3 19.26 -12.14 -2.68
C THR A 3 19.26 -13.44 -3.48
N ALA A 4 19.49 -14.56 -2.79
CA ALA A 4 19.41 -15.90 -3.36
C ALA A 4 18.03 -16.24 -3.96
N ASP A 5 16.97 -15.50 -3.59
CA ASP A 5 15.61 -15.74 -4.05
C ASP A 5 15.45 -15.62 -5.57
N ALA A 6 16.24 -14.76 -6.22
CA ALA A 6 16.16 -14.58 -7.67
C ALA A 6 16.57 -15.85 -8.44
N GLN A 7 17.37 -16.72 -7.83
CA GLN A 7 17.74 -18.01 -8.41
C GLN A 7 16.61 -19.05 -8.31
N ASN A 8 15.62 -18.81 -7.46
CA ASN A 8 14.51 -19.73 -7.19
C ASN A 8 13.24 -19.42 -7.97
N TYR A 9 13.22 -18.38 -8.82
CA TYR A 9 12.02 -17.95 -9.55
C TYR A 9 11.37 -19.06 -10.37
N LEU A 10 12.16 -19.90 -11.04
CA LEU A 10 11.62 -21.05 -11.77
C LEU A 10 10.90 -22.03 -10.84
N GLY A 11 11.48 -22.31 -9.67
CA GLY A 11 10.86 -23.16 -8.65
C GLY A 11 9.56 -22.57 -8.11
N TYR A 12 9.52 -21.25 -7.85
CA TYR A 12 8.29 -20.55 -7.45
C TYR A 12 7.20 -20.64 -8.51
N ARG A 13 7.55 -20.44 -9.78
CA ARG A 13 6.59 -20.58 -10.89
C ARG A 13 6.04 -22.00 -10.97
N GLN A 14 6.91 -23.01 -10.86
CA GLN A 14 6.52 -24.43 -10.84
C GLN A 14 5.63 -24.79 -9.64
N ALA A 15 5.81 -24.13 -8.50
CA ALA A 15 4.96 -24.28 -7.32
C ALA A 15 3.58 -23.60 -7.46
N GLY A 16 3.31 -22.91 -8.57
CA GLY A 16 2.02 -22.28 -8.85
C GLY A 16 1.94 -20.78 -8.55
N VAL A 17 3.04 -20.14 -8.11
CA VAL A 17 3.08 -18.69 -7.98
C VAL A 17 2.88 -18.07 -9.36
N ASN A 18 1.94 -17.13 -9.48
CA ASN A 18 1.53 -16.53 -10.77
C ASN A 18 1.84 -15.04 -10.88
N ARG A 19 2.31 -14.42 -9.78
CA ARG A 19 2.67 -13.00 -9.70
C ARG A 19 3.92 -12.83 -8.86
N LEU A 20 4.79 -11.90 -9.23
CA LEU A 20 6.01 -11.56 -8.50
C LEU A 20 6.11 -10.05 -8.30
N SER A 21 6.47 -9.61 -7.10
CA SER A 21 6.83 -8.23 -6.81
C SER A 21 8.33 -8.13 -6.58
N ILE A 22 9.01 -7.19 -7.24
CA ILE A 22 10.46 -7.00 -7.13
C ILE A 22 10.74 -5.62 -6.56
N GLY A 23 11.36 -5.61 -5.38
CA GLY A 23 11.77 -4.39 -4.69
C GLY A 23 13.00 -3.72 -5.31
N ILE A 24 12.80 -2.84 -6.30
CA ILE A 24 13.90 -2.11 -6.98
C ILE A 24 14.29 -0.86 -6.20
N GLN A 25 13.30 -0.07 -5.81
CA GLN A 25 13.38 1.24 -5.15
C GLN A 25 13.90 2.36 -6.05
N SER A 26 15.08 2.20 -6.63
CA SER A 26 15.67 3.14 -7.59
C SER A 26 16.58 2.36 -8.56
N PHE A 27 16.82 2.91 -9.73
CA PHE A 27 17.83 2.46 -10.69
C PHE A 27 19.12 3.30 -10.63
N ASP A 28 19.22 4.25 -9.68
CA ASP A 28 20.43 4.99 -9.37
C ASP A 28 21.19 4.31 -8.21
N ASP A 29 22.43 3.89 -8.48
CA ASP A 29 23.25 3.15 -7.52
C ASP A 29 23.63 3.99 -6.28
N LYS A 30 23.73 5.32 -6.40
CA LYS A 30 24.01 6.20 -5.26
C LYS A 30 22.80 6.27 -4.34
N GLN A 31 21.60 6.41 -4.91
CA GLN A 31 20.34 6.40 -4.16
C GLN A 31 20.13 5.04 -3.46
N LEU A 32 20.43 3.93 -4.15
CA LEU A 32 20.38 2.59 -3.55
C LEU A 32 21.35 2.43 -2.37
N GLN A 33 22.58 2.92 -2.49
CA GLN A 33 23.56 2.91 -1.39
C GLN A 33 23.10 3.74 -0.19
N GLN A 34 22.54 4.93 -0.43
CA GLN A 34 21.97 5.77 0.64
C GLN A 34 20.78 5.09 1.33
N LEU A 35 19.95 4.37 0.57
CA LEU A 35 18.87 3.53 1.09
C LEU A 35 19.36 2.29 1.84
N GLY A 36 20.67 2.01 1.85
CA GLY A 36 21.26 0.81 2.45
C GLY A 36 20.88 -0.47 1.72
N ARG A 37 20.53 -0.39 0.43
CA ARG A 37 20.22 -1.56 -0.39
C ARG A 37 21.51 -2.31 -0.72
N ILE A 38 21.43 -3.63 -0.66
CA ILE A 38 22.55 -4.54 -0.97
C ILE A 38 22.64 -4.86 -2.48
N HIS A 39 21.77 -4.26 -3.29
CA HIS A 39 21.72 -4.48 -4.72
C HIS A 39 21.98 -3.20 -5.50
N ASP A 40 22.47 -3.36 -6.72
CA ASP A 40 22.65 -2.29 -7.70
C ASP A 40 21.59 -2.36 -8.82
N SER A 41 21.61 -1.37 -9.71
CA SER A 41 20.74 -1.25 -10.87
C SER A 41 20.89 -2.41 -11.87
N ALA A 42 22.10 -2.95 -12.03
CA ALA A 42 22.35 -4.08 -12.92
C ALA A 42 21.68 -5.37 -12.40
N GLN A 43 21.75 -5.61 -11.09
CA GLN A 43 21.08 -6.71 -10.40
C GLN A 43 19.56 -6.55 -10.39
N ALA A 44 19.04 -5.32 -10.25
CA ALA A 44 17.63 -5.02 -10.44
C ALA A 44 17.13 -5.44 -11.84
N ASN A 45 17.84 -5.01 -12.89
CA ASN A 45 17.54 -5.37 -14.28
C ASN A 45 17.65 -6.88 -14.52
N ALA A 46 18.68 -7.54 -13.98
CA ALA A 46 18.87 -8.97 -14.09
C ALA A 46 17.73 -9.74 -13.40
N ALA A 47 17.31 -9.31 -12.21
CA ALA A 47 16.21 -9.93 -11.48
C ALA A 47 14.90 -9.90 -12.28
N PHE A 48 14.57 -8.78 -12.91
CA PHE A 48 13.40 -8.70 -13.79
C PHE A 48 13.49 -9.67 -14.97
N LYS A 49 14.64 -9.68 -15.68
CA LYS A 49 14.85 -10.57 -16.82
C LYS A 49 14.76 -12.05 -16.43
N MET A 50 15.30 -12.42 -15.26
CA MET A 50 15.20 -13.78 -14.72
C MET A 50 13.74 -14.15 -14.40
N ALA A 51 12.97 -13.23 -13.80
CA ALA A 51 11.55 -13.46 -13.53
C ALA A 51 10.76 -13.68 -14.83
N ARG A 52 11.01 -12.86 -15.85
CA ARG A 52 10.36 -13.02 -17.16
C ARG A 52 10.77 -14.34 -17.83
N ALA A 53 12.05 -14.68 -17.79
CA ALA A 53 12.56 -15.95 -18.33
C ALA A 53 12.02 -17.19 -17.59
N ALA A 54 11.70 -17.06 -16.30
CA ALA A 54 11.05 -18.10 -15.50
C ALA A 54 9.57 -18.28 -15.84
N GLY A 55 8.98 -17.44 -16.70
CA GLY A 55 7.58 -17.54 -17.14
C GLY A 55 6.59 -16.80 -16.25
N PHE A 56 7.02 -15.77 -15.51
CA PHE A 56 6.10 -14.86 -14.84
C PHE A 56 5.52 -13.85 -15.84
N ASP A 57 4.20 -13.87 -15.97
CA ASP A 57 3.45 -12.93 -16.82
C ASP A 57 2.95 -11.72 -16.04
N ARG A 58 2.94 -11.76 -14.70
CA ARG A 58 2.50 -10.65 -13.83
C ARG A 58 3.63 -10.19 -12.92
N ILE A 59 4.38 -9.19 -13.34
CA ILE A 59 5.52 -8.67 -12.58
C ILE A 59 5.21 -7.24 -12.12
N ASN A 60 5.39 -7.01 -10.81
CA ASN A 60 5.40 -5.69 -10.23
C ASN A 60 6.84 -5.22 -9.96
N LEU A 61 7.11 -3.94 -10.25
CA LEU A 61 8.31 -3.24 -9.79
C LEU A 61 7.95 -2.22 -8.71
N ASP A 62 8.55 -2.33 -7.53
CA ASP A 62 8.41 -1.32 -6.48
C ASP A 62 9.51 -0.25 -6.65
N LEU A 63 9.10 1.01 -6.76
CA LEU A 63 9.95 2.18 -6.92
C LEU A 63 9.58 3.24 -5.88
N MET A 64 10.59 3.95 -5.40
CA MET A 64 10.46 5.02 -4.42
C MET A 64 10.81 6.36 -5.05
N TYR A 65 10.09 7.41 -4.67
CA TYR A 65 10.45 8.79 -4.99
C TYR A 65 10.62 9.62 -3.71
N ALA A 66 11.07 10.87 -3.87
CA ALA A 66 11.47 11.74 -2.79
C ALA A 66 12.66 11.18 -1.97
N LEU A 67 13.62 10.56 -2.67
CA LEU A 67 14.86 10.07 -2.06
C LEU A 67 15.80 11.24 -1.77
N ALA A 68 16.73 11.06 -0.83
CA ALA A 68 17.70 12.08 -0.45
C ALA A 68 18.50 12.59 -1.66
N GLY A 69 18.44 13.91 -1.91
CA GLY A 69 19.08 14.55 -3.05
C GLY A 69 18.50 14.21 -4.42
N GLN A 70 17.36 13.52 -4.49
CA GLN A 70 16.73 13.12 -5.75
C GLN A 70 16.06 14.33 -6.42
N SER A 71 16.45 14.60 -7.66
CA SER A 71 15.79 15.61 -8.49
C SER A 71 14.58 15.04 -9.25
N VAL A 72 13.74 15.91 -9.83
CA VAL A 72 12.70 15.49 -10.79
C VAL A 72 13.29 14.64 -11.92
N ALA A 73 14.44 15.03 -12.47
CA ALA A 73 15.07 14.31 -13.56
C ALA A 73 15.46 12.88 -13.14
N ASP A 74 16.03 12.72 -11.95
CA ASP A 74 16.45 11.41 -11.43
C ASP A 74 15.24 10.49 -11.20
N ALA A 75 14.18 11.00 -10.57
CA ALA A 75 12.94 10.26 -10.36
C ALA A 75 12.29 9.84 -11.70
N MET A 76 12.38 10.70 -12.73
CA MET A 76 11.86 10.36 -14.05
C MET A 76 12.72 9.31 -14.75
N LEU A 77 14.05 9.34 -14.61
CA LEU A 77 14.94 8.32 -15.13
C LEU A 77 14.65 6.94 -14.52
N ASP A 78 14.33 6.89 -13.23
CA ASP A 78 13.90 5.65 -12.56
C ASP A 78 12.62 5.09 -13.19
N LEU A 79 11.61 5.94 -13.43
CA LEU A 79 10.38 5.54 -14.12
C LEU A 79 10.63 5.13 -15.57
N GLU A 80 11.51 5.82 -16.31
CA GLU A 80 11.85 5.46 -17.70
C GLU A 80 12.42 4.06 -17.77
N GLN A 81 13.37 3.75 -16.90
CA GLN A 81 13.98 2.42 -16.82
C GLN A 81 12.94 1.35 -16.44
N ALA A 82 12.09 1.62 -15.45
CA ALA A 82 11.00 0.72 -15.08
C ALA A 82 10.03 0.45 -16.24
N ILE A 83 9.59 1.51 -16.92
CA ILE A 83 8.65 1.42 -18.05
C ILE A 83 9.28 0.67 -19.22
N ALA A 84 10.58 0.87 -19.48
CA ALA A 84 11.32 0.18 -20.54
C ALA A 84 11.39 -1.34 -20.33
N LEU A 85 11.34 -1.81 -19.07
CA LEU A 85 11.23 -3.23 -18.75
C LEU A 85 9.83 -3.81 -19.06
N GLN A 86 8.83 -2.95 -19.27
CA GLN A 86 7.44 -3.33 -19.54
C GLN A 86 6.85 -4.30 -18.49
N PRO A 87 6.89 -3.98 -17.18
CA PRO A 87 6.14 -4.72 -16.19
C PRO A 87 4.63 -4.54 -16.37
N GLU A 88 3.85 -5.46 -15.84
CA GLU A 88 2.39 -5.36 -15.82
C GLU A 88 1.91 -4.37 -14.76
N HIS A 89 2.74 -4.14 -13.75
CA HIS A 89 2.40 -3.35 -12.57
C HIS A 89 3.63 -2.59 -12.04
N ILE A 90 3.39 -1.40 -11.52
CA ILE A 90 4.39 -0.56 -10.86
C ILE A 90 3.78 -0.03 -9.57
N SER A 91 4.41 -0.33 -8.43
CA SER A 91 4.14 0.41 -7.20
C SER A 91 5.12 1.57 -7.12
N TRP A 92 4.62 2.80 -7.16
CA TRP A 92 5.43 4.01 -7.11
C TRP A 92 4.94 4.90 -5.97
N TYR A 93 5.78 5.11 -4.97
CA TYR A 93 5.39 5.71 -3.69
C TYR A 93 6.49 6.58 -3.10
N GLN A 94 6.08 7.54 -2.29
CA GLN A 94 6.98 8.45 -1.60
C GLN A 94 7.79 7.70 -0.53
N LEU A 95 9.04 8.09 -0.31
CA LEU A 95 9.76 7.74 0.90
C LEU A 95 9.09 8.38 2.12
N THR A 96 8.51 7.54 2.98
CA THR A 96 8.02 7.94 4.31
C THR A 96 9.02 7.50 5.38
N ILE A 97 9.34 8.40 6.31
CA ILE A 97 10.21 8.09 7.45
C ILE A 97 9.36 7.56 8.60
N GLU A 98 9.30 6.23 8.73
CA GLU A 98 8.49 5.62 9.78
C GLU A 98 9.18 5.64 11.16
N PRO A 99 8.43 5.80 12.26
CA PRO A 99 8.95 5.68 13.61
C PRO A 99 9.63 4.32 13.84
N ASN A 100 10.68 4.31 14.68
CA ASN A 100 11.46 3.11 15.03
C ASN A 100 12.23 2.48 13.86
N THR A 101 12.47 3.24 12.79
CA THR A 101 13.36 2.82 11.70
C THR A 101 14.76 3.40 11.89
N ARG A 102 15.73 2.89 11.13
CA ARG A 102 17.07 3.51 11.07
C ARG A 102 16.96 4.98 10.65
N PHE A 103 16.05 5.31 9.75
CA PHE A 103 15.86 6.68 9.27
C PHE A 103 15.12 7.58 10.26
N SER A 104 14.26 7.07 11.15
CA SER A 104 13.76 7.93 12.23
C SER A 104 14.86 8.32 13.20
N ASN A 105 15.84 7.44 13.42
CA ASN A 105 16.96 7.70 14.33
C ASN A 105 18.07 8.55 13.67
N GLN A 106 18.23 8.41 12.35
CA GLN A 106 19.20 9.13 11.53
C GLN A 106 18.54 9.50 10.20
N PRO A 107 17.75 10.59 10.16
CA PRO A 107 17.08 11.03 8.95
C PRO A 107 18.10 11.30 7.84
N PRO A 108 17.83 10.87 6.59
CA PRO A 108 18.66 11.25 5.46
C PRO A 108 18.73 12.78 5.36
N GLU A 109 19.93 13.32 5.21
CA GLU A 109 20.10 14.73 4.90
C GLU A 109 19.61 15.01 3.46
N ASN A 110 19.12 16.23 3.20
CA ASN A 110 18.69 16.68 1.88
C ASN A 110 17.50 15.91 1.28
N LEU A 111 16.51 15.56 2.10
CA LEU A 111 15.21 15.14 1.55
C LEU A 111 14.58 16.31 0.75
N PRO A 112 13.92 16.00 -0.38
CA PRO A 112 13.14 16.99 -1.12
C PRO A 112 12.11 17.69 -0.25
N ASP A 113 11.90 18.98 -0.46
CA ASP A 113 10.82 19.74 0.16
C ASP A 113 9.46 19.44 -0.50
N GLU A 114 8.37 19.98 0.07
CA GLU A 114 7.00 19.72 -0.40
C GLU A 114 6.80 20.12 -1.87
N ASP A 115 7.40 21.24 -2.30
CA ASP A 115 7.31 21.72 -3.68
C ASP A 115 7.98 20.75 -4.65
N MET A 116 9.21 20.30 -4.34
CA MET A 116 9.92 19.30 -5.14
C MET A 116 9.20 17.95 -5.16
N ILE A 117 8.66 17.50 -4.02
CA ILE A 117 7.87 16.27 -3.92
C ILE A 117 6.65 16.35 -4.84
N TRP A 118 5.95 17.48 -4.83
CA TRP A 118 4.80 17.72 -5.69
C TRP A 118 5.19 17.71 -7.17
N GLU A 119 6.28 18.39 -7.55
CA GLU A 119 6.79 18.38 -8.93
C GLU A 119 7.15 16.97 -9.41
N ILE A 120 7.87 16.18 -8.57
CA ILE A 120 8.21 14.79 -8.86
C ILE A 120 6.93 13.97 -9.08
N GLN A 121 5.96 14.08 -8.17
CA GLN A 121 4.71 13.34 -8.22
C GLN A 121 3.94 13.64 -9.52
N GLN A 122 3.71 14.92 -9.83
CA GLN A 122 2.97 15.33 -11.02
C GLN A 122 3.66 14.85 -12.31
N ALA A 123 4.98 15.00 -12.40
CA ALA A 123 5.75 14.55 -13.55
C ALA A 123 5.63 13.03 -13.75
N GLY A 124 5.76 12.25 -12.68
CA GLY A 124 5.72 10.79 -12.78
C GLY A 124 4.32 10.23 -13.02
N MET A 125 3.28 10.83 -12.43
CA MET A 125 1.88 10.48 -12.71
C MET A 125 1.58 10.61 -14.21
N LYS A 126 1.96 11.76 -14.79
CA LYS A 126 1.80 12.02 -16.23
C LYS A 126 2.57 11.00 -17.06
N LYS A 127 3.79 10.66 -16.67
CA LYS A 127 4.65 9.72 -17.38
C LYS A 127 4.12 8.30 -17.38
N LEU A 128 3.66 7.82 -16.22
CA LEU A 128 3.02 6.51 -16.06
C LEU A 128 1.74 6.42 -16.89
N GLN A 129 0.91 7.46 -16.87
CA GLN A 129 -0.31 7.54 -17.67
C GLN A 129 0.00 7.52 -19.19
N GLN A 130 0.99 8.30 -19.64
CA GLN A 130 1.44 8.29 -21.03
C GLN A 130 1.98 6.94 -21.48
N ALA A 131 2.59 6.18 -20.57
CA ALA A 131 3.03 4.82 -20.80
C ALA A 131 1.88 3.78 -20.71
N GLY A 132 0.64 4.20 -20.49
CA GLY A 132 -0.54 3.33 -20.45
C GLY A 132 -0.72 2.57 -19.13
N TYR A 133 -0.17 3.06 -18.03
CA TYR A 133 -0.50 2.57 -16.70
C TYR A 133 -1.59 3.43 -16.07
N HIS A 134 -2.46 2.79 -15.30
CA HIS A 134 -3.56 3.44 -14.60
C HIS A 134 -3.38 3.26 -13.10
N GLN A 135 -3.44 4.37 -12.36
CA GLN A 135 -3.45 4.36 -10.90
C GLN A 135 -4.83 3.90 -10.42
N TYR A 136 -4.88 2.75 -9.76
CA TYR A 136 -6.13 2.23 -9.19
C TYR A 136 -6.22 2.44 -7.68
N GLU A 137 -5.07 2.64 -7.02
CA GLU A 137 -4.94 3.06 -5.64
C GLU A 137 -3.72 3.97 -5.46
N ILE A 138 -3.63 4.69 -4.33
CA ILE A 138 -2.58 5.67 -3.97
C ILE A 138 -1.19 5.35 -4.54
N SER A 139 -0.66 4.13 -4.35
CA SER A 139 0.70 3.76 -4.74
C SER A 139 0.81 2.87 -5.97
N ALA A 140 -0.28 2.28 -6.48
CA ALA A 140 -0.19 1.23 -7.49
C ALA A 140 -0.79 1.63 -8.83
N TRP A 141 0.04 1.37 -9.83
CA TRP A 141 -0.19 1.60 -11.24
C TRP A 141 -0.15 0.27 -11.96
N SER A 142 -1.10 0.03 -12.86
CA SER A 142 -1.18 -1.23 -13.59
C SER A 142 -1.61 -1.02 -15.03
N LYS A 143 -1.24 -1.97 -15.90
CA LYS A 143 -1.93 -2.13 -17.18
C LYS A 143 -3.38 -2.51 -16.94
N ALA A 144 -4.24 -2.28 -17.94
CA ALA A 144 -5.65 -2.64 -17.85
C ALA A 144 -5.81 -4.14 -17.57
N GLY A 145 -6.53 -4.49 -16.51
CA GLY A 145 -6.77 -5.87 -16.09
C GLY A 145 -5.68 -6.50 -15.22
N GLU A 146 -4.60 -5.78 -14.91
CA GLU A 146 -3.46 -6.28 -14.13
C GLU A 146 -3.41 -5.72 -12.69
N GLN A 147 -4.55 -5.20 -12.20
CA GLN A 147 -4.68 -4.78 -10.80
C GLN A 147 -4.38 -5.94 -9.86
N CYS A 148 -3.72 -5.65 -8.73
CA CYS A 148 -3.44 -6.67 -7.72
C CYS A 148 -4.71 -7.05 -6.96
N GLU A 149 -5.25 -8.24 -7.19
CA GLU A 149 -6.39 -8.77 -6.45
C GLU A 149 -6.16 -8.77 -4.93
N HIS A 150 -4.93 -9.07 -4.50
CA HIS A 150 -4.55 -9.02 -3.08
C HIS A 150 -4.69 -7.60 -2.50
N ASN A 151 -4.15 -6.58 -3.17
CA ASN A 151 -4.29 -5.19 -2.74
C ASN A 151 -5.75 -4.76 -2.77
N LEU A 152 -6.48 -5.11 -3.83
CA LEU A 152 -7.91 -4.80 -3.95
C LEU A 152 -8.71 -5.43 -2.81
N ASN A 153 -8.39 -6.65 -2.36
CA ASN A 153 -9.06 -7.26 -1.21
C ASN A 153 -8.86 -6.42 0.06
N TYR A 154 -7.64 -5.97 0.37
CA TYR A 154 -7.40 -5.08 1.53
C TYR A 154 -8.23 -3.81 1.42
N TRP A 155 -8.13 -3.11 0.28
CA TRP A 155 -8.77 -1.81 0.09
C TRP A 155 -10.29 -1.88 -0.01
N ASN A 156 -10.85 -3.02 -0.42
CA ASN A 156 -12.29 -3.29 -0.34
C ASN A 156 -12.74 -3.75 1.06
N PHE A 157 -11.87 -3.63 2.07
CA PHE A 157 -12.12 -4.09 3.42
C PHE A 157 -12.55 -5.57 3.45
N GLY A 158 -11.91 -6.40 2.63
CA GLY A 158 -12.07 -7.86 2.61
C GLY A 158 -11.26 -8.58 3.69
N ASP A 159 -11.54 -9.88 3.85
CA ASP A 159 -10.88 -10.72 4.84
C ASP A 159 -9.59 -11.32 4.30
N TYR A 160 -8.63 -11.54 5.20
CA TYR A 160 -7.36 -12.17 4.89
C TYR A 160 -6.73 -12.81 6.13
N LEU A 161 -6.03 -13.91 5.90
CA LEU A 161 -5.31 -14.64 6.95
C LEU A 161 -3.85 -14.24 6.96
N GLY A 162 -3.38 -13.75 8.11
CA GLY A 162 -1.95 -13.58 8.37
C GLY A 162 -1.29 -14.91 8.70
N ILE A 163 -0.38 -15.36 7.84
CA ILE A 163 0.42 -16.58 8.03
C ILE A 163 1.90 -16.21 7.96
N GLY A 164 2.70 -16.73 8.88
CA GLY A 164 4.12 -16.42 8.99
C GLY A 164 4.44 -15.41 10.08
N ALA A 165 5.74 -15.29 10.37
CA ALA A 165 6.23 -14.53 11.50
C ALA A 165 5.88 -13.05 11.37
N GLY A 166 5.14 -12.53 12.35
CA GLY A 166 4.73 -11.13 12.39
C GLY A 166 3.53 -10.75 11.51
N ALA A 167 2.98 -11.68 10.73
CA ALA A 167 1.88 -11.40 9.81
C ALA A 167 0.62 -10.90 10.54
N HIS A 168 -0.08 -9.96 9.90
CA HIS A 168 -1.39 -9.47 10.35
C HIS A 168 -2.52 -10.15 9.57
N GLY A 169 -3.69 -10.23 10.19
CA GLY A 169 -4.91 -10.78 9.57
C GLY A 169 -6.13 -9.98 9.98
N LYS A 170 -7.17 -10.02 9.15
CA LYS A 170 -8.48 -9.45 9.45
C LYS A 170 -9.56 -10.41 8.97
N ILE A 171 -10.48 -10.80 9.85
CA ILE A 171 -11.53 -11.76 9.54
C ILE A 171 -12.85 -11.25 10.10
N SER A 172 -13.91 -11.27 9.30
CA SER A 172 -15.29 -11.08 9.75
C SER A 172 -15.85 -12.40 10.27
N ASP A 173 -16.15 -12.48 11.56
CA ASP A 173 -16.84 -13.62 12.16
C ASP A 173 -18.36 -13.43 12.09
N VAL A 174 -19.00 -14.24 11.25
CA VAL A 174 -20.45 -14.21 11.02
C VAL A 174 -21.27 -14.60 12.25
N ASN A 175 -20.72 -15.39 13.17
CA ASN A 175 -21.45 -15.86 14.35
C ASN A 175 -21.52 -14.79 15.42
N SER A 176 -20.38 -14.14 15.70
CA SER A 176 -20.30 -13.04 16.67
C SER A 176 -20.66 -11.68 16.07
N GLN A 177 -20.73 -11.58 14.73
CA GLN A 177 -20.87 -10.33 13.99
C GLN A 177 -19.76 -9.32 14.33
N GLN A 178 -18.53 -9.82 14.51
CA GLN A 178 -17.36 -9.02 14.83
C GLN A 178 -16.35 -9.07 13.69
N VAL A 179 -15.66 -7.95 13.47
CA VAL A 179 -14.43 -7.94 12.67
C VAL A 179 -13.26 -8.12 13.62
N ILE A 180 -12.49 -9.17 13.42
CA ILE A 180 -11.38 -9.57 14.31
C ILE A 180 -10.06 -9.29 13.59
N ARG A 181 -9.20 -8.53 14.25
CA ARG A 181 -7.79 -8.40 13.88
C ARG A 181 -7.00 -9.51 14.53
N THR A 182 -6.07 -10.06 13.78
CA THR A 182 -5.12 -11.04 14.30
C THR A 182 -3.70 -10.60 14.01
N ARG A 183 -2.80 -10.93 14.93
CA ARG A 183 -1.36 -10.70 14.74
C ARG A 183 -0.61 -11.95 15.12
N ARG A 184 0.37 -12.32 14.31
CA ARG A 184 1.24 -13.45 14.58
C ARG A 184 2.49 -13.05 15.35
N LYS A 185 3.05 -14.00 16.09
CA LYS A 185 4.32 -13.79 16.83
C LYS A 185 5.46 -13.54 15.83
N LYS A 186 6.25 -12.49 16.10
CA LYS A 186 7.31 -11.98 15.21
C LYS A 186 8.59 -12.82 15.17
N GLN A 187 8.92 -13.52 16.25
CA GLN A 187 10.23 -14.16 16.36
C GLN A 187 10.23 -15.56 15.71
N PRO A 188 11.20 -15.89 14.82
CA PRO A 188 11.27 -17.17 14.12
C PRO A 188 11.28 -18.40 15.04
N HIS A 189 11.83 -18.29 16.26
CA HIS A 189 11.84 -19.41 17.22
C HIS A 189 10.45 -19.86 17.66
N HIS A 190 9.43 -18.99 17.57
CA HIS A 190 8.03 -19.37 17.83
C HIS A 190 7.46 -20.31 16.74
N TRP A 191 8.10 -20.36 15.57
CA TRP A 191 7.65 -21.12 14.40
C TRP A 191 8.38 -22.47 14.24
N THR A 192 9.49 -22.65 14.95
CA THR A 192 10.30 -23.88 14.93
C THR A 192 10.09 -24.75 16.16
N ALA A 193 9.25 -24.31 17.12
CA ALA A 193 8.92 -25.05 18.33
C ALA A 193 7.96 -26.24 18.04
N LYS A 194 8.08 -27.33 18.83
CA LYS A 194 7.25 -28.55 18.71
C LYS A 194 5.74 -28.31 18.85
N LYS A 195 5.32 -27.16 19.40
CA LYS A 195 3.92 -26.73 19.49
C LYS A 195 3.82 -25.35 18.84
N ILE A 196 3.14 -25.29 17.70
CA ILE A 196 2.94 -24.07 16.92
C ILE A 196 1.82 -23.28 17.59
N ASP A 197 2.16 -22.48 18.61
CA ASP A 197 1.32 -21.39 19.09
C ASP A 197 1.86 -20.07 18.55
N THR A 198 1.30 -19.67 17.40
CA THR A 198 1.79 -18.53 16.60
C THR A 198 0.89 -17.31 16.69
N LEU A 199 -0.26 -17.38 17.35
CA LEU A 199 -1.14 -16.23 17.57
C LEU A 199 -0.56 -15.38 18.71
N ALA A 200 -0.27 -14.12 18.42
CA ALA A 200 0.15 -13.16 19.43
C ALA A 200 -1.05 -12.41 20.01
N GLU A 201 -1.99 -12.02 19.14
CA GLU A 201 -3.15 -11.23 19.51
C GLU A 201 -4.33 -11.57 18.58
N ALA A 202 -5.52 -11.59 19.15
CA ALA A 202 -6.78 -11.55 18.43
C ALA A 202 -7.72 -10.60 19.16
N SER A 203 -8.14 -9.52 18.51
CA SER A 203 -8.96 -8.46 19.10
C SER A 203 -10.08 -8.07 18.14
N ALA A 204 -11.30 -7.93 18.69
CA ALA A 204 -12.42 -7.41 17.92
C ALA A 204 -12.24 -5.89 17.74
N ILE A 205 -12.53 -5.40 16.54
CA ILE A 205 -12.61 -3.97 16.28
C ILE A 205 -13.90 -3.44 16.91
N GLU A 206 -13.78 -2.37 17.67
CA GLU A 206 -14.94 -1.75 18.33
C GLU A 206 -15.88 -1.12 17.29
N LYS A 207 -17.20 -1.16 17.57
CA LYS A 207 -18.21 -0.71 16.60
C LYS A 207 -18.06 0.76 16.20
N ASN A 208 -17.58 1.60 17.10
CA ASN A 208 -17.34 3.02 16.84
C ASN A 208 -16.04 3.29 16.05
N GLU A 209 -15.16 2.30 15.90
CA GLU A 209 -13.93 2.39 15.10
C GLU A 209 -14.12 1.86 13.67
N LEU A 210 -15.06 0.92 13.48
CA LEU A 210 -15.31 0.27 12.19
C LEU A 210 -15.56 1.23 11.02
N ALA A 211 -16.19 2.38 11.27
CA ALA A 211 -16.43 3.37 10.23
C ALA A 211 -15.13 3.95 9.69
N LEU A 212 -14.26 4.41 10.59
CA LEU A 212 -12.92 4.91 10.23
C LEU A 212 -12.09 3.82 9.55
N GLU A 213 -12.06 2.62 10.13
CA GLU A 213 -11.33 1.47 9.60
C GLU A 213 -11.70 1.14 8.14
N PHE A 214 -13.00 1.13 7.85
CA PHE A 214 -13.48 0.92 6.51
C PHE A 214 -13.03 2.06 5.58
N MET A 215 -13.20 3.32 6.00
CA MET A 215 -12.87 4.49 5.18
C MET A 215 -11.36 4.60 4.91
N MET A 216 -10.50 4.28 5.89
CA MET A 216 -9.05 4.24 5.73
C MET A 216 -8.61 3.28 4.61
N ASN A 217 -9.36 2.19 4.40
CA ASN A 217 -9.09 1.23 3.34
C ASN A 217 -9.73 1.65 2.01
N ALA A 218 -11.04 1.92 2.03
CA ALA A 218 -11.82 2.18 0.83
C ALA A 218 -11.40 3.48 0.11
N MET A 219 -11.03 4.51 0.86
CA MET A 219 -10.65 5.80 0.28
C MET A 219 -9.27 5.79 -0.40
N ARG A 220 -8.51 4.69 -0.28
CA ARG A 220 -7.28 4.51 -1.08
C ARG A 220 -7.58 4.19 -2.55
N LEU A 221 -8.77 3.71 -2.88
CA LEU A 221 -9.16 3.35 -4.25
C LEU A 221 -9.64 4.58 -5.03
N ASN A 222 -9.01 4.86 -6.18
CA ASN A 222 -9.36 6.00 -7.02
C ASN A 222 -10.80 5.92 -7.58
N HIS A 223 -11.32 4.70 -7.74
CA HIS A 223 -12.70 4.47 -8.16
C HIS A 223 -13.67 4.27 -7.00
N GLY A 224 -13.17 4.26 -5.76
CA GLY A 224 -13.96 4.01 -4.58
C GLY A 224 -14.59 2.62 -4.55
N VAL A 225 -15.64 2.50 -3.74
CA VAL A 225 -16.45 1.29 -3.56
C VAL A 225 -17.94 1.63 -3.58
N LEU A 226 -18.80 0.65 -3.83
CA LEU A 226 -20.24 0.84 -3.66
C LEU A 226 -20.57 1.18 -2.21
N LEU A 227 -21.58 2.02 -2.00
CA LEU A 227 -22.03 2.38 -0.65
C LEU A 227 -22.51 1.14 0.13
N SER A 228 -23.11 0.15 -0.55
CA SER A 228 -23.55 -1.10 0.10
C SER A 228 -22.39 -1.89 0.71
N THR A 229 -21.19 -1.82 0.13
CA THR A 229 -19.98 -2.48 0.63
C THR A 229 -19.68 -2.09 2.08
N PHE A 230 -19.99 -0.85 2.48
CA PHE A 230 -19.83 -0.41 3.87
C PHE A 230 -20.64 -1.31 4.82
N SER A 231 -21.95 -1.45 4.57
CA SER A 231 -22.81 -2.25 5.43
C SER A 231 -22.48 -3.74 5.35
N GLU A 232 -22.15 -4.23 4.15
CA GLU A 232 -21.77 -5.64 3.93
C GLU A 232 -20.51 -6.03 4.71
N ARG A 233 -19.51 -5.14 4.78
CA ARG A 233 -18.20 -5.44 5.38
C ARG A 233 -18.06 -5.04 6.84
N THR A 234 -18.84 -4.07 7.32
CA THR A 234 -18.79 -3.60 8.72
C THR A 234 -19.94 -4.11 9.58
N GLY A 235 -21.06 -4.53 8.97
CA GLY A 235 -22.31 -4.80 9.68
C GLY A 235 -23.02 -3.54 10.21
N LEU A 236 -22.49 -2.34 9.96
CA LEU A 236 -23.11 -1.08 10.34
C LEU A 236 -24.10 -0.60 9.27
N THR A 237 -25.17 0.06 9.69
CA THR A 237 -26.10 0.71 8.75
C THR A 237 -25.52 2.01 8.20
N ILE A 238 -25.91 2.41 6.99
CA ILE A 238 -25.52 3.71 6.41
C ILE A 238 -25.90 4.89 7.31
N ALA A 239 -26.97 4.76 8.10
CA ALA A 239 -27.40 5.80 9.04
C ALA A 239 -26.30 6.16 10.05
N ALA A 240 -25.39 5.22 10.38
CA ALA A 240 -24.29 5.45 11.30
C ALA A 240 -23.24 6.45 10.77
N ILE A 241 -23.18 6.68 9.46
CA ILE A 241 -22.20 7.57 8.82
C ILE A 241 -22.85 8.67 7.97
N ASN A 242 -24.18 8.83 8.04
CA ASN A 242 -24.92 9.68 7.11
C ASN A 242 -24.55 11.16 7.22
N GLU A 243 -24.32 11.67 8.43
CA GLU A 243 -23.93 13.08 8.63
C GLU A 243 -22.51 13.33 8.14
N GLN A 244 -21.59 12.39 8.37
CA GLN A 244 -20.22 12.43 7.86
C GLN A 244 -20.20 12.43 6.33
N LEU A 245 -21.03 11.61 5.68
CA LEU A 245 -21.16 11.59 4.23
C LEU A 245 -21.71 12.92 3.67
N LYS A 246 -22.67 13.54 4.36
CA LYS A 246 -23.18 14.86 3.96
C LYS A 246 -22.10 15.93 4.05
N GLU A 247 -21.35 15.98 5.15
CA GLU A 247 -20.29 16.96 5.33
C GLU A 247 -19.15 16.73 4.32
N ALA A 248 -18.71 15.48 4.12
CA ALA A 248 -17.68 15.16 3.14
C ALA A 248 -18.05 15.56 1.71
N ARG A 249 -19.30 15.37 1.30
CA ARG A 249 -19.80 15.81 -0.02
C ARG A 249 -19.92 17.33 -0.11
N LYS A 250 -20.41 17.99 0.95
CA LYS A 250 -20.47 19.45 1.03
C LYS A 250 -19.08 20.09 0.93
N LEU A 251 -18.05 19.45 1.48
CA LEU A 251 -16.64 19.84 1.35
C LEU A 251 -16.01 19.43 0.01
N GLU A 252 -16.76 18.74 -0.85
CA GLU A 252 -16.32 18.20 -2.14
C GLU A 252 -15.18 17.18 -2.02
N LEU A 253 -15.06 16.51 -0.87
CA LEU A 253 -14.08 15.45 -0.64
C LEU A 253 -14.58 14.10 -1.17
N LEU A 254 -15.90 13.90 -1.24
CA LEU A 254 -16.52 12.72 -1.85
C LEU A 254 -17.34 13.08 -3.08
N ASP A 255 -17.43 12.13 -4.01
CA ASP A 255 -18.32 12.19 -5.17
C ASP A 255 -19.79 12.38 -4.73
N ASN A 256 -20.54 13.18 -5.49
CA ASN A 256 -21.94 13.51 -5.19
C ASN A 256 -22.90 12.34 -5.44
N ARG A 257 -22.44 11.27 -6.11
CA ARG A 257 -23.20 10.03 -6.24
C ARG A 257 -23.55 9.43 -4.88
N THR A 258 -24.80 9.04 -4.72
CA THR A 258 -25.32 8.48 -3.46
C THR A 258 -25.10 6.99 -3.33
N ASP A 259 -24.81 6.29 -4.43
CA ASP A 259 -24.56 4.85 -4.48
C ASP A 259 -23.08 4.47 -4.35
N LEU A 260 -22.19 5.47 -4.31
CA LEU A 260 -20.74 5.29 -4.35
C LEU A 260 -20.05 6.03 -3.20
N LEU A 261 -19.05 5.38 -2.61
CA LEU A 261 -18.06 5.96 -1.71
C LEU A 261 -16.76 6.10 -2.49
N LYS A 262 -16.58 7.25 -3.13
CA LYS A 262 -15.40 7.55 -3.95
C LYS A 262 -14.87 8.94 -3.60
N PRO A 263 -13.57 9.08 -3.30
CA PRO A 263 -12.97 10.38 -3.10
C PRO A 263 -12.92 11.15 -4.43
N THR A 264 -13.11 12.46 -4.38
CA THR A 264 -12.79 13.34 -5.52
C THR A 264 -11.27 13.50 -5.63
N GLU A 265 -10.77 14.17 -6.66
CA GLU A 265 -9.35 14.56 -6.73
C GLU A 265 -8.93 15.39 -5.51
N LYS A 266 -9.82 16.29 -5.05
CA LYS A 266 -9.64 17.04 -3.80
C LYS A 266 -9.65 16.12 -2.59
N GLY A 267 -10.56 15.16 -2.53
CA GLY A 267 -10.63 14.16 -1.46
C GLY A 267 -9.37 13.32 -1.33
N LEU A 268 -8.75 12.93 -2.45
CA LEU A 268 -7.47 12.21 -2.45
C LEU A 268 -6.32 13.09 -1.95
N MET A 269 -6.30 14.37 -2.33
CA MET A 269 -5.28 15.33 -1.88
C MET A 269 -5.40 15.63 -0.38
N PHE A 270 -6.63 15.72 0.13
CA PHE A 270 -6.95 15.99 1.54
C PHE A 270 -7.50 14.74 2.24
N LEU A 271 -6.86 13.59 2.01
CA LEU A 271 -7.34 12.30 2.50
C LEU A 271 -7.45 12.27 4.04
N ASN A 272 -6.49 12.87 4.75
CA ASN A 272 -6.54 12.94 6.22
C ASN A 272 -7.75 13.74 6.70
N ASP A 273 -8.08 14.86 6.06
CA ASP A 273 -9.27 15.65 6.41
C ASP A 273 -10.55 14.87 6.13
N LEU A 274 -10.61 14.16 5.00
CA LEU A 274 -11.73 13.27 4.68
C LEU A 274 -11.90 12.17 5.74
N LEU A 275 -10.82 11.50 6.13
CA LEU A 275 -10.85 10.44 7.14
C LEU A 275 -11.21 10.97 8.53
N SER A 276 -10.77 12.19 8.87
CA SER A 276 -11.05 12.82 10.16
C SER A 276 -12.55 12.93 10.46
N LEU A 277 -13.38 13.08 9.42
CA LEU A 277 -14.84 13.14 9.55
C LEU A 277 -15.43 11.85 10.13
N PHE A 278 -14.78 10.71 9.92
CA PHE A 278 -15.25 9.39 10.36
C PHE A 278 -14.60 8.92 11.67
N MET A 279 -13.75 9.74 12.28
CA MET A 279 -13.15 9.40 13.57
C MET A 279 -14.19 9.48 14.70
N PRO A 280 -14.17 8.54 15.65
CA PRO A 280 -15.00 8.64 16.84
C PRO A 280 -14.52 9.77 17.76
N GLU A 281 -15.45 10.44 18.43
CA GLU A 281 -15.21 11.63 19.29
C GLU A 281 -14.19 11.40 20.43
N ASN A 282 -13.91 10.14 20.79
CA ASN A 282 -13.03 9.77 21.90
C ASN A 282 -11.58 9.44 21.47
N ILE A 283 -11.24 9.57 20.18
CA ILE A 283 -9.90 9.27 19.66
C ILE A 283 -9.24 10.57 19.20
N SER A 284 -8.10 10.93 19.82
CA SER A 284 -7.28 12.07 19.39
C SER A 284 -6.43 11.71 18.17
N LEU A 285 -6.27 12.68 17.26
CA LEU A 285 -5.42 12.60 16.06
C LEU A 285 -3.98 12.15 16.38
N GLU A 286 -3.46 12.42 17.58
CA GLU A 286 -2.08 12.08 17.96
C GLU A 286 -1.86 10.57 18.19
N LYS A 287 -2.86 9.83 18.67
CA LYS A 287 -2.71 8.37 18.90
C LYS A 287 -2.64 7.58 17.61
N GLN A 288 -3.29 8.05 16.55
CA GLN A 288 -3.23 7.46 15.23
C GLN A 288 -2.45 8.30 14.21
N GLY A 289 -1.87 9.46 14.50
CA GLY A 289 -1.01 10.16 13.52
C GLY A 289 0.16 9.29 13.07
N ASN A 290 0.70 8.50 14.00
CA ASN A 290 1.63 7.42 13.68
C ASN A 290 0.96 6.28 12.90
N ASP A 291 -0.27 5.85 13.22
CA ASP A 291 -0.95 4.75 12.53
C ASP A 291 -1.59 5.14 11.18
N MET A 292 -1.99 6.40 10.96
CA MET A 292 -2.54 6.92 9.71
C MET A 292 -1.42 7.12 8.69
N ALA A 293 -0.27 7.65 9.10
CA ALA A 293 0.94 7.64 8.27
C ALA A 293 1.39 6.19 7.95
N ASN A 294 1.44 5.31 8.96
CA ASN A 294 1.79 3.88 8.79
C ASN A 294 0.75 3.07 7.98
N ASN A 295 -0.55 3.39 8.04
CA ASN A 295 -1.62 2.65 7.34
C ASN A 295 -1.88 3.17 5.92
N ILE A 296 -1.46 4.39 5.59
CA ILE A 296 -1.51 4.88 4.21
C ILE A 296 -0.52 4.11 3.32
N ILE A 297 0.50 3.46 3.88
CA ILE A 297 1.36 2.50 3.16
C ILE A 297 1.55 1.23 4.01
N ILE A 298 0.55 0.34 4.00
CA ILE A 298 0.81 -1.05 4.39
C ILE A 298 1.66 -1.69 3.28
N LYS A 299 2.98 -1.56 3.39
CA LYS A 299 3.94 -2.48 2.78
C LYS A 299 4.34 -3.50 3.82
N GLU A 300 3.50 -4.50 4.03
CA GLU A 300 4.00 -5.76 4.56
C GLU A 300 4.86 -6.40 3.47
N VAL A 301 6.17 -6.45 3.74
CA VAL A 301 7.15 -7.27 3.01
C VAL A 301 6.86 -8.74 3.27
#